data_AF-X0ZHQ2-F1
#
_entry.id   AF-X0ZHQ2-F1
#
_cell.length_a   1.000
_cell.length_b   1.000
_cell.length_c   1.000
_cell.angle_alpha   90.00
_cell.angle_beta   90.00
_cell.angle_gamma   90.00
#
_symmetry.space_group_name_H-M   'P 1'
#
loop_
_entity.id
_entity.type
_entity.pdbx_description
1 polymer ?
#
loop_
_entity_poly.entity_id
_entity_poly.type
_entity_poly.pdbx_seq_one_letter_code
_entity_poly.pdbx_strand_id
1 'polypeptide(L)'
;KETGAEAIHPGYGYLAESEEFAEACENQGIVFIGPTPQNLHLAGDKITAKKIVKDAGVPVIPSSPGGVSTVEEAIKVCNEIGYPAMIKASGGGGGRGIRICEN
;
A
#
# COMPACT_ATOMS: atom_id res chain seq x y z
N LYS A 1 11.50 26.02 0.09
CA LYS A 1 12.74 26.60 -0.50
C LYS A 1 12.76 28.12 -0.36
N GLU A 2 11.87 28.86 -1.03
CA GLU A 2 11.82 30.33 -0.91
C GLU A 2 11.69 30.83 0.53
N THR A 3 10.94 30.10 1.35
CA THR A 3 10.71 30.41 2.77
C THR A 3 11.85 30.00 3.71
N GLY A 4 12.85 29.25 3.23
CA GLY A 4 13.89 28.67 4.10
C GLY A 4 13.42 27.53 5.01
N ALA A 5 12.22 26.98 4.80
CA ALA A 5 11.74 25.84 5.59
C ALA A 5 12.64 24.60 5.42
N GLU A 6 13.01 23.99 6.56
CA GLU A 6 13.95 22.85 6.65
C GLU A 6 13.25 21.48 6.61
N ALA A 7 11.93 21.45 6.86
CA ALA A 7 11.16 20.22 6.92
C ALA A 7 9.72 20.41 6.40
N ILE A 8 9.10 19.33 5.96
CA ILE A 8 7.69 19.26 5.56
C ILE A 8 7.02 18.10 6.30
N HIS A 9 5.93 18.41 7.01
CA HIS A 9 5.01 17.41 7.54
C HIS A 9 3.79 17.29 6.61
N PRO A 10 3.57 16.16 5.92
CA PRO A 10 2.50 16.07 4.93
C PRO A 10 1.11 15.82 5.55
N GLY A 11 1.06 15.40 6.81
CA GLY A 11 -0.21 15.09 7.48
C GLY A 11 -0.75 13.75 7.02
N TYR A 12 -1.98 13.72 6.52
CA TYR A 12 -2.65 12.53 6.00
C TYR A 12 -3.34 12.82 4.66
N GLY A 13 -3.51 11.79 3.83
CA GLY A 13 -4.00 11.96 2.46
C GLY A 13 -3.03 12.78 1.60
N TYR A 14 -3.51 13.25 0.43
CA TYR A 14 -2.70 14.03 -0.52
C TYR A 14 -1.35 13.36 -0.83
N LEU A 15 -0.24 13.96 -0.39
CA LEU A 15 1.13 13.50 -0.64
C LEU A 15 1.75 12.76 0.56
N ALA A 16 0.98 12.49 1.62
CA ALA A 16 1.49 11.86 2.84
C ALA A 16 2.04 10.45 2.64
N GLU A 17 1.55 9.74 1.62
CA GLU A 17 1.98 8.38 1.28
C GLU A 17 2.71 8.33 -0.09
N SER A 18 3.11 9.49 -0.65
CA SER A 18 3.83 9.54 -1.94
C SER A 18 5.33 9.37 -1.72
N GLU A 19 5.85 8.24 -2.22
CA GLU A 19 7.28 7.95 -2.31
C GLU A 19 8.02 9.06 -3.07
N GLU A 20 7.47 9.48 -4.20
CA GLU A 20 8.09 10.47 -5.09
C GLU A 20 8.21 11.84 -4.41
N PHE A 21 7.23 12.20 -3.58
CA PHE A 21 7.28 13.45 -2.83
C PHE A 21 8.31 13.40 -1.69
N ALA A 22 8.38 12.28 -0.96
CA ALA A 22 9.40 12.10 0.07
C ALA A 22 10.81 12.11 -0.53
N GLU A 23 11.02 11.43 -1.66
CA GLU A 23 12.30 11.40 -2.38
C GLU A 23 12.67 12.80 -2.90
N ALA A 24 11.69 13.55 -3.42
CA ALA A 24 11.91 14.93 -3.82
C ALA A 24 12.30 15.83 -2.64
N CYS A 25 11.76 15.61 -1.44
CA CYS A 25 12.18 16.33 -0.24
C CYS A 25 13.65 16.01 0.11
N GLU A 26 14.01 14.72 0.17
CA GLU A 26 15.38 14.27 0.47
C GLU A 26 16.41 14.81 -0.53
N ASN A 27 16.12 14.72 -1.83
CA ASN A 27 16.96 15.24 -2.91
C ASN A 27 17.16 16.75 -2.86
N GLN A 28 16.31 17.48 -2.12
CA GLN A 28 16.40 18.92 -1.95
C GLN A 28 16.93 19.31 -0.56
N GLY A 29 17.35 18.33 0.26
CA GLY A 29 17.83 18.57 1.63
C GLY A 29 16.73 19.05 2.58
N ILE A 30 15.46 18.77 2.27
CA ILE A 30 14.31 19.09 3.11
C ILE A 30 13.91 17.81 3.85
N VAL A 31 13.81 17.87 5.17
CA VAL A 31 13.38 16.72 5.99
C VAL A 31 11.91 16.42 5.71
N PHE A 32 11.63 15.23 5.19
CA PHE A 32 10.27 14.71 5.16
C PHE A 32 9.92 14.13 6.54
N ILE A 33 8.93 14.71 7.22
CA ILE A 33 8.50 14.22 8.54
C ILE A 33 7.54 13.04 8.32
N GLY A 34 8.13 11.86 8.14
CA GLY A 34 7.44 10.61 7.87
C GLY A 34 8.41 9.45 7.63
N PRO A 35 7.95 8.32 7.06
CA PRO A 35 8.81 7.21 6.67
C PRO A 35 9.76 7.60 5.53
N THR A 36 10.84 6.82 5.34
CA THR A 36 11.72 6.95 4.17
C THR A 36 10.98 6.64 2.87
N PRO A 37 11.45 7.14 1.70
CA PRO A 37 10.88 6.80 0.40
C PRO A 37 10.79 5.29 0.18
N GLN A 38 11.83 4.54 0.56
CA GLN A 38 11.84 3.08 0.48
C GLN A 38 10.74 2.44 1.35
N ASN A 39 10.48 2.96 2.56
CA ASN A 39 9.40 2.45 3.40
C ASN A 39 8.02 2.74 2.78
N LEU A 40 7.85 3.93 2.18
CA LEU A 40 6.62 4.30 1.47
C LEU A 40 6.38 3.38 0.26
N HIS A 41 7.42 3.10 -0.53
CA HIS A 41 7.36 2.15 -1.65
C HIS A 41 6.86 0.78 -1.21
N LEU A 42 7.49 0.22 -0.17
CA LEU A 42 7.19 -1.12 0.33
C LEU A 42 5.78 -1.22 0.95
N ALA A 43 5.32 -0.13 1.59
CA ALA A 43 4.00 -0.08 2.21
C ALA A 43 2.86 0.26 1.24
N GLY A 44 3.16 0.94 0.12
CA GLY A 44 2.17 1.40 -0.86
C GLY A 44 1.48 0.26 -1.64
N ASP A 45 2.16 -0.88 -1.79
CA ASP A 45 1.57 -2.09 -2.36
C ASP A 45 1.18 -3.09 -1.27
N LYS A 46 -0.12 -3.34 -1.12
CA LYS A 46 -0.67 -4.29 -0.15
C LYS A 46 -0.14 -5.73 -0.30
N ILE A 47 0.23 -6.15 -1.51
CA ILE A 47 0.78 -7.48 -1.78
C ILE A 47 2.19 -7.56 -1.19
N THR A 48 3.05 -6.60 -1.55
CA THR A 48 4.42 -6.50 -1.05
C THR A 48 4.44 -6.33 0.46
N ALA A 49 3.63 -5.41 0.99
CA ALA A 49 3.50 -5.17 2.41
C ALA A 49 3.12 -6.45 3.16
N LYS A 50 2.06 -7.17 2.72
CA LYS A 50 1.63 -8.45 3.33
C LYS A 50 2.73 -9.50 3.33
N LYS A 51 3.47 -9.62 2.23
CA LYS A 51 4.59 -10.56 2.13
C LYS A 51 5.65 -10.24 3.19
N ILE A 52 6.04 -8.97 3.35
CA ILE A 52 7.00 -8.54 4.36
C ILE A 52 6.52 -8.87 5.77
N VAL A 53 5.26 -8.54 6.12
CA VAL A 53 4.75 -8.83 7.47
C VAL A 53 4.67 -10.33 7.73
N LYS A 54 4.27 -11.13 6.72
CA LYS A 54 4.24 -12.59 6.82
C LYS A 54 5.64 -13.17 7.03
N ASP A 55 6.62 -12.71 6.25
CA ASP A 55 8.02 -13.16 6.34
C ASP A 55 8.64 -12.76 7.68
N ALA A 56 8.17 -11.67 8.30
CA ALA A 56 8.51 -11.25 9.66
C ALA A 56 7.80 -12.07 10.76
N GLY A 57 7.01 -13.09 10.41
CA GLY A 57 6.31 -13.95 11.36
C GLY A 57 5.03 -13.36 11.94
N VAL A 58 4.54 -12.25 11.39
CA VAL A 58 3.26 -11.64 11.82
C VAL A 58 2.09 -12.37 11.14
N PRO A 59 1.06 -12.77 11.89
CA PRO A 59 -0.14 -13.37 11.31
C PRO A 59 -0.80 -12.43 10.28
N VAL A 60 -1.12 -12.99 9.10
CA VAL A 60 -1.81 -12.27 8.02
C VAL A 60 -3.12 -12.96 7.66
N ILE A 61 -4.11 -12.17 7.25
CA ILE A 61 -5.38 -12.70 6.72
C ILE A 61 -5.10 -13.49 5.44
N PRO A 62 -5.73 -14.67 5.22
CA PRO A 62 -5.63 -15.39 3.96
C PRO A 62 -5.95 -14.48 2.77
N SER A 63 -5.09 -14.51 1.75
CA SER A 63 -5.28 -13.75 0.51
C SER A 63 -4.56 -14.43 -0.64
N SER A 64 -4.80 -13.93 -1.85
CA SER A 64 -4.02 -14.33 -3.02
C SER A 64 -2.51 -14.25 -2.73
N PRO A 65 -1.70 -15.15 -3.31
CA PRO A 65 -0.24 -15.13 -3.15
C PRO A 65 0.41 -13.93 -3.85
N GLY A 66 -0.32 -13.22 -4.71
CA GLY A 66 0.14 -12.07 -5.47
C GLY A 66 -1.02 -11.30 -6.10
N GLY A 67 -0.70 -10.53 -7.13
CA GLY A 67 -1.71 -9.87 -7.98
C GLY A 67 -2.57 -10.89 -8.70
N VAL A 68 -3.84 -10.53 -8.93
CA VAL A 68 -4.81 -11.33 -9.67
C VAL A 68 -5.19 -10.55 -10.91
N SER A 69 -4.96 -11.12 -12.09
CA SER A 69 -5.06 -10.40 -13.36
C SER A 69 -6.31 -10.76 -14.17
N THR A 70 -6.96 -11.88 -13.83
CA THR A 70 -8.17 -12.35 -14.53
C THR A 70 -9.30 -12.69 -13.57
N VAL A 71 -10.53 -12.71 -14.09
CA VAL A 71 -11.71 -13.07 -13.30
C VAL A 71 -11.65 -14.54 -12.90
N GLU A 72 -11.15 -15.40 -13.78
CA GLU A 72 -11.00 -16.83 -13.58
C GLU A 72 -10.03 -17.14 -12.43
N GLU A 73 -8.89 -16.44 -12.37
CA GLU A 73 -7.97 -16.51 -11.24
C GLU A 73 -8.61 -16.03 -9.94
N ALA A 74 -9.39 -14.93 -10.01
CA ALA A 74 -10.09 -14.40 -8.84
C ALA A 74 -11.07 -15.42 -8.27
N ILE A 75 -11.89 -16.06 -9.12
CA ILE A 75 -12.85 -17.10 -8.73
C ILE A 75 -12.11 -18.28 -8.07
N LYS A 76 -11.00 -18.74 -8.66
CA LYS A 76 -10.20 -19.82 -8.08
C LYS A 76 -9.70 -19.47 -6.67
N VAL A 77 -9.12 -18.28 -6.52
CA VAL A 77 -8.62 -17.80 -5.22
C VAL A 77 -9.75 -17.66 -4.20
N CYS A 78 -10.90 -17.10 -4.59
CA CYS A 78 -12.05 -16.97 -3.69
C CYS A 78 -12.59 -18.33 -3.25
N ASN A 79 -12.65 -19.32 -4.13
CA ASN A 79 -13.04 -20.69 -3.77
C ASN A 79 -12.06 -21.37 -2.81
N GLU A 80 -10.75 -21.11 -2.95
CA GLU A 80 -9.72 -21.64 -2.06
C GLU A 80 -9.75 -20.99 -0.68
N ILE A 81 -10.01 -19.68 -0.60
CA ILE A 81 -10.08 -18.92 0.66
C ILE A 81 -11.44 -19.13 1.37
N GLY A 82 -12.51 -19.27 0.60
CA GLY A 82 -13.89 -19.27 1.08
C GLY A 82 -14.55 -17.89 1.00
N TYR A 83 -15.87 -17.89 0.74
CA TYR A 83 -16.70 -16.69 0.71
C TYR A 83 -17.29 -16.35 2.10
N PRO A 84 -17.60 -15.06 2.38
CA PRO A 84 -17.42 -13.91 1.50
C PRO A 84 -15.95 -13.49 1.37
N ALA A 85 -15.57 -13.05 0.17
CA ALA A 85 -14.23 -12.57 -0.16
C ALA A 85 -14.21 -11.05 -0.38
N MET A 86 -13.04 -10.44 -0.19
CA MET A 86 -12.87 -8.99 -0.37
C MET A 86 -11.86 -8.70 -1.47
N ILE A 87 -12.34 -8.14 -2.58
CA ILE A 87 -11.51 -7.67 -3.68
C ILE A 87 -10.97 -6.28 -3.32
N LYS A 88 -9.65 -6.10 -3.38
CA LYS A 88 -8.96 -4.85 -3.06
C LYS A 88 -7.96 -4.49 -4.14
N ALA A 89 -8.02 -3.25 -4.64
CA ALA A 89 -6.94 -2.68 -5.42
C ALA A 89 -5.64 -2.66 -4.60
N SER A 90 -4.53 -3.10 -5.18
CA SER A 90 -3.23 -3.20 -4.50
C SER A 90 -2.76 -1.83 -4.02
N GLY A 91 -2.69 -0.83 -4.91
CA GLY A 91 -2.30 0.55 -4.63
C GLY A 91 -3.44 1.51 -4.24
N GLY A 92 -4.61 1.00 -3.84
CA GLY A 92 -5.75 1.85 -3.46
C GLY A 92 -5.68 2.38 -2.02
N GLY A 93 -5.95 3.67 -1.80
CA GLY A 93 -6.08 4.30 -0.48
C GLY A 93 -7.51 4.78 -0.17
N GLY A 94 -7.79 5.07 1.11
CA GLY A 94 -9.03 5.75 1.52
C GLY A 94 -10.34 5.02 1.19
N GLY A 95 -10.32 3.68 1.15
CA GLY A 95 -11.51 2.85 0.86
C GLY A 95 -11.85 2.69 -0.63
N ARG A 96 -11.06 3.27 -1.54
CA ARG A 96 -11.27 3.15 -2.98
C ARG A 96 -10.77 1.80 -3.51
N GLY A 97 -11.52 1.23 -4.47
CA GLY A 97 -11.18 -0.06 -5.08
C GLY A 97 -11.40 -1.26 -4.15
N ILE A 98 -12.36 -1.17 -3.21
CA ILE A 98 -12.72 -2.27 -2.30
C ILE A 98 -14.15 -2.75 -2.63
N ARG A 99 -14.33 -4.05 -2.83
CA ARG A 99 -15.64 -4.69 -3.04
C ARG A 99 -15.75 -5.99 -2.25
N ILE A 100 -16.92 -6.26 -1.72
CA ILE A 100 -17.26 -7.54 -1.11
C ILE A 100 -17.87 -8.42 -2.21
N CYS A 101 -17.45 -9.68 -2.25
CA CYS A 101 -18.01 -10.72 -3.09
C CYS A 101 -18.59 -11.80 -2.18
N GLU A 102 -19.89 -12.05 -2.31
CA GLU A 102 -20.64 -13.01 -1.48
C GLU A 102 -20.63 -14.43 -2.09
N ASN A 103 -20.34 -14.53 -3.39
CA ASN A 103 -20.31 -15.77 -4.18
C ASN A 103 -19.35 -15.66 -5.38
#